data_AF-A0A7J3J304-F1
#
_entry.id   AF-A0A7J3J304-F1
#
_cell.length_a   1.000
_cell.length_b   1.000
_cell.length_c   1.000
_cell.angle_alpha   90.00
_cell.angle_beta   90.00
_cell.angle_gamma   90.00
#
_symmetry.space_group_name_H-M   'P 1'
#
loop_
_entity.id
_entity.type
_entity.pdbx_description
1 polymer ?
#
loop_
_entity_poly.entity_id
_entity_poly.type
_entity_poly.pdbx_seq_one_letter_code
_entity_poly.pdbx_strand_id
1 'polypeptide(L)'
;YPDVGIALDVTVAGDVPGVKEVEAPVKMRKGPAIEVADMGLITHPKVLRLLVEAAEEDNIPYQLETGLPGSTDAARIALTREGVPSGVVSVPTRYIHSPASLVSLKDLENTVKLTVAAIQKISKYFCK
;
A
#
# COMPACT_ATOMS: atom_id res chain seq x y z
N TYR A 1 -6.02 21.54 -6.09
CA TYR A 1 -6.27 20.23 -5.45
C TYR A 1 -4.96 19.44 -5.51
N PRO A 2 -4.76 18.38 -4.71
CA PRO A 2 -3.52 17.60 -4.77
C PRO A 2 -3.38 16.91 -6.13
N ASP A 3 -2.15 16.81 -6.64
CA ASP A 3 -1.85 16.14 -7.91
C ASP A 3 -1.87 14.60 -7.76
N VAL A 4 -1.69 14.10 -6.54
CA VAL A 4 -1.64 12.68 -6.18
C VAL A 4 -1.96 12.47 -4.69
N GLY A 5 -2.60 11.35 -4.34
CA GLY A 5 -2.84 10.91 -2.97
C GLY A 5 -2.18 9.56 -2.69
N ILE A 6 -1.50 9.42 -1.56
CA ILE A 6 -0.96 8.14 -1.07
C ILE A 6 -1.51 7.93 0.33
N ALA A 7 -2.40 6.94 0.50
CA ALA A 7 -2.85 6.54 1.81
C ALA A 7 -1.82 5.58 2.44
N LEU A 8 -1.52 5.80 3.72
CA LEU A 8 -0.71 4.89 4.51
C LEU A 8 -1.65 4.15 5.45
N ASP A 9 -1.64 2.82 5.38
CA ASP A 9 -2.54 1.98 6.16
C ASP A 9 -1.81 0.76 6.73
N VAL A 10 -2.55 -0.09 7.42
CA VAL A 10 -2.16 -1.46 7.70
C VAL A 10 -2.94 -2.40 6.78
N THR A 11 -2.38 -3.59 6.56
CA THR A 11 -3.11 -4.66 5.86
C THR A 11 -3.03 -5.98 6.62
N VAL A 12 -3.92 -6.91 6.29
CA VAL A 12 -3.96 -8.25 6.87
C VAL A 12 -2.74 -9.05 6.40
N ALA A 13 -1.86 -9.39 7.35
CA ALA A 13 -0.87 -10.42 7.12
C ALA A 13 -1.51 -11.82 7.25
N GLY A 14 -1.65 -12.52 6.12
CA GLY A 14 -2.30 -13.83 6.02
C GLY A 14 -1.44 -15.02 6.41
N ASP A 15 -0.23 -14.79 6.91
CA ASP A 15 0.70 -15.83 7.39
C ASP A 15 0.35 -16.30 8.83
N VAL A 16 -0.95 -16.53 9.05
CA VAL A 16 -1.54 -17.02 10.30
C VAL A 16 -2.31 -18.33 10.04
N PRO A 17 -2.34 -19.27 11.00
CA PRO A 17 -3.05 -20.53 10.82
C PRO A 17 -4.53 -20.34 10.46
N GLY A 18 -4.99 -21.04 9.43
CA GLY A 18 -6.39 -21.03 9.00
C GLY A 18 -6.75 -19.98 7.94
N VAL A 19 -5.84 -19.09 7.57
CA VAL A 19 -6.04 -18.12 6.47
C VAL A 19 -5.44 -18.66 5.18
N LYS A 20 -6.22 -18.64 4.10
CA LYS A 20 -5.75 -19.06 2.77
C LYS A 20 -5.05 -17.89 2.08
N GLU A 21 -4.10 -18.21 1.20
CA GLU A 21 -3.37 -17.20 0.43
C GLU A 21 -4.28 -16.33 -0.46
N VAL A 22 -5.40 -16.90 -0.94
CA VAL A 22 -6.41 -16.14 -1.70
C VAL A 22 -7.23 -15.18 -0.85
N GLU A 23 -7.24 -15.36 0.48
CA GLU A 23 -7.98 -14.50 1.41
C GLU A 23 -7.10 -13.34 1.88
N ALA A 24 -5.79 -13.58 2.08
CA ALA A 24 -4.81 -12.55 2.40
C ALA A 24 -3.41 -12.99 1.90
N PRO A 25 -2.93 -12.49 0.75
CA PRO A 25 -1.68 -12.95 0.15
C PRO A 25 -0.44 -12.36 0.82
N VAL A 26 -0.57 -11.22 1.48
CA VAL A 26 0.51 -10.48 2.14
C VAL A 26 0.99 -11.19 3.39
N LYS A 27 2.31 -11.22 3.60
CA LYS A 27 2.96 -11.92 4.73
C LYS A 27 3.84 -10.95 5.52
N MET A 28 3.97 -11.17 6.83
CA MET A 28 4.92 -10.41 7.64
C MET A 28 6.38 -10.74 7.24
N ARG A 29 7.27 -9.78 7.48
CA ARG A 29 8.71 -9.80 7.19
C ARG A 29 9.05 -9.94 5.70
N LYS A 30 8.11 -9.57 4.82
CA LYS A 30 8.26 -9.60 3.36
C LYS A 30 8.18 -8.19 2.74
N GLY A 31 8.15 -7.14 3.56
CA GLY A 31 8.11 -5.75 3.11
C GLY A 31 6.69 -5.17 3.02
N PRO A 32 6.56 -3.85 2.83
CA PRO A 32 5.30 -3.15 2.61
C PRO A 32 4.44 -3.81 1.52
N ALA A 33 3.13 -3.73 1.69
CA ALA A 33 2.18 -4.06 0.64
C ALA A 33 1.87 -2.81 -0.19
N ILE A 34 1.85 -2.96 -1.51
CA ILE A 34 1.39 -1.97 -2.47
C ILE A 34 0.06 -2.48 -3.03
N GLU A 35 -0.99 -1.70 -2.83
CA GLU A 35 -2.35 -2.07 -3.25
C GLU A 35 -2.52 -1.90 -4.76
N VAL A 36 -2.96 -2.97 -5.42
CA VAL A 36 -3.38 -2.95 -6.83
C VAL A 36 -4.87 -2.62 -6.93
N ALA A 37 -5.70 -3.30 -6.14
CA ALA A 37 -7.13 -3.03 -6.06
C ALA A 37 -7.80 -3.65 -4.81
N ASP A 38 -8.74 -2.91 -4.21
CA ASP A 38 -9.70 -3.35 -3.20
C ASP A 38 -11.16 -3.14 -3.67
N MET A 39 -12.14 -3.19 -2.76
CA MET A 39 -13.56 -2.98 -3.12
C MET A 39 -13.92 -1.53 -3.48
N GLY A 40 -13.07 -0.55 -3.12
CA GLY A 40 -13.31 0.88 -3.30
C GLY A 40 -12.33 1.60 -4.23
N LEU A 41 -11.16 1.00 -4.51
CA LEU A 41 -10.08 1.60 -5.27
C LEU A 41 -9.49 0.59 -6.25
N ILE A 42 -9.34 1.03 -7.49
CA ILE A 42 -8.33 0.49 -8.41
C ILE A 42 -7.20 1.51 -8.43
N THR A 43 -6.01 1.13 -7.96
CA THR A 43 -4.89 2.08 -7.83
C THR A 43 -4.55 2.68 -9.18
N HIS A 44 -4.39 4.00 -9.22
CA HIS A 44 -4.11 4.69 -10.47
C HIS A 44 -2.77 4.20 -11.06
N PRO A 45 -2.70 3.82 -12.36
CA PRO A 45 -1.51 3.15 -12.92
C PRO A 45 -0.19 3.91 -12.73
N LYS A 46 -0.21 5.25 -12.81
CA LYS A 46 0.99 6.07 -12.54
C LYS A 46 1.44 5.99 -11.07
N VAL A 47 0.51 5.90 -10.13
CA VAL A 47 0.83 5.79 -8.70
C VAL A 47 1.38 4.39 -8.41
N LEU A 48 0.77 3.34 -8.98
CA LEU A 48 1.28 1.98 -8.86
C LEU A 48 2.72 1.85 -9.39
N ARG A 49 2.99 2.39 -10.59
CA ARG A 49 4.34 2.40 -11.17
C ARG A 49 5.33 3.19 -10.33
N LEU A 50 4.95 4.38 -9.86
CA LEU A 50 5.79 5.18 -8.97
C LEU A 50 6.22 4.38 -7.74
N LEU A 51 5.29 3.69 -7.08
CA LEU A 51 5.57 2.90 -5.89
C LEU A 51 6.45 1.68 -6.20
N VAL A 52 6.12 0.92 -7.24
CA VAL A 52 6.89 -0.26 -7.64
C VAL A 52 8.31 0.12 -8.07
N GLU A 53 8.47 1.10 -8.95
CA GLU A 53 9.79 1.54 -9.41
C GLU A 53 10.61 2.15 -8.27
N ALA A 54 9.99 2.91 -7.36
CA ALA A 54 10.70 3.40 -6.19
C ALA A 54 11.22 2.26 -5.31
N ALA A 55 10.45 1.18 -5.16
CA ALA A 55 10.88 0.00 -4.43
C ALA A 55 12.03 -0.73 -5.14
N GLU A 56 11.92 -0.93 -6.46
CA GLU A 56 12.91 -1.62 -7.28
C GLU A 56 14.23 -0.85 -7.37
N GLU A 57 14.19 0.45 -7.65
CA GLU A 57 15.38 1.32 -7.77
C GLU A 57 16.16 1.38 -6.45
N ASP A 58 15.46 1.41 -5.31
CA ASP A 58 16.09 1.53 -3.98
C ASP A 58 16.28 0.17 -3.29
N ASN A 59 16.03 -0.95 -3.99
CA ASN A 59 16.15 -2.32 -3.48
C ASN A 59 15.34 -2.57 -2.19
N ILE A 60 14.14 -2.01 -2.11
CA ILE A 60 13.22 -2.16 -0.98
C ILE A 60 12.30 -3.36 -1.26
N PRO A 61 12.25 -4.37 -0.38
CA PRO A 61 11.31 -5.48 -0.57
C PRO A 61 9.88 -4.96 -0.47
N TYR A 62 9.00 -5.44 -1.34
CA TYR A 62 7.59 -5.11 -1.33
C TYR A 62 6.74 -6.32 -1.76
N GLN A 63 5.45 -6.22 -1.53
CA GLN A 63 4.45 -7.19 -1.93
C GLN A 63 3.34 -6.47 -2.71
N LEU A 64 2.71 -7.16 -3.65
CA LEU A 64 1.49 -6.66 -4.29
C LEU A 64 0.28 -7.26 -3.57
N GLU A 65 -0.73 -6.42 -3.38
CA GLU A 65 -1.96 -6.77 -2.69
C GLU A 65 -3.17 -6.53 -3.57
N THR A 66 -4.11 -7.46 -3.53
CA THR A 66 -5.39 -7.32 -4.23
C THR A 66 -6.45 -8.21 -3.59
N GLY A 67 -7.71 -7.80 -3.73
CA GLY A 67 -8.85 -8.67 -3.42
C GLY A 67 -9.17 -8.79 -1.94
N LEU A 68 -8.62 -7.91 -1.10
CA LEU A 68 -9.04 -7.82 0.29
C LEU A 68 -10.46 -7.26 0.39
N PRO A 69 -11.30 -7.81 1.29
CA PRO A 69 -12.57 -7.20 1.62
C PRO A 69 -12.32 -5.89 2.39
N GLY A 70 -12.93 -4.81 1.93
CA GLY A 70 -12.76 -3.49 2.51
C GLY A 70 -12.33 -2.43 1.51
N SER A 71 -12.08 -1.24 2.01
CA SER A 71 -11.61 -0.09 1.25
C SER A 71 -10.84 0.85 2.16
N THR A 72 -9.90 1.60 1.60
CA THR A 72 -9.12 2.59 2.35
C THR A 72 -9.55 4.03 2.07
N ASP A 73 -8.94 5.01 2.76
CA ASP A 73 -9.15 6.43 2.49
C ASP A 73 -8.80 6.81 1.04
N ALA A 74 -7.90 6.07 0.39
CA ALA A 74 -7.53 6.32 -1.01
C ALA A 74 -8.73 6.15 -1.96
N ALA A 75 -9.70 5.27 -1.65
CA ALA A 75 -10.94 5.16 -2.40
C ALA A 75 -11.74 6.48 -2.38
N ARG A 76 -11.80 7.15 -1.23
CA ARG A 76 -12.50 8.44 -1.08
C ARG A 76 -11.72 9.59 -1.70
N ILE A 77 -10.39 9.58 -1.58
CA ILE A 77 -9.52 10.56 -2.23
C ILE A 77 -9.67 10.46 -3.76
N ALA A 78 -9.67 9.24 -4.31
CA ALA A 78 -9.81 9.00 -5.74
C ALA A 78 -11.11 9.55 -6.36
N LEU A 79 -12.19 9.60 -5.58
CA LEU A 79 -13.50 10.12 -6.01
C LEU A 79 -13.68 11.63 -5.76
N THR A 80 -12.68 12.29 -5.17
CA THR A 80 -12.80 13.71 -4.81
C THR A 80 -12.57 14.62 -6.03
N ARG A 81 -13.47 15.59 -6.23
CA ARG A 81 -13.45 16.56 -7.34
C ARG A 81 -13.50 15.88 -8.72
N GLU A 82 -12.52 16.15 -9.59
CA GLU A 82 -12.36 15.55 -10.91
C GLU A 82 -11.58 14.23 -10.89
N GLY A 83 -11.29 13.71 -9.69
CA GLY A 83 -10.52 12.50 -9.47
C GLY A 83 -9.07 12.80 -9.14
N VAL A 84 -8.60 12.33 -7.97
CA VAL A 84 -7.21 12.46 -7.56
C VAL A 84 -6.52 11.10 -7.78
N PRO A 85 -5.48 11.00 -8.62
CA PRO A 85 -4.68 9.78 -8.74
C PRO A 85 -4.24 9.29 -7.35
N SER A 86 -4.69 8.10 -6.95
CA SER A 86 -4.49 7.61 -5.59
C SER A 86 -3.96 6.19 -5.55
N GLY A 87 -3.26 5.86 -4.47
CA GLY A 87 -2.76 4.52 -4.15
C GLY A 87 -2.53 4.35 -2.66
N VAL A 88 -2.20 3.12 -2.26
CA VAL A 88 -2.03 2.73 -0.85
C VAL A 88 -0.70 2.04 -0.66
N VAL A 89 -0.03 2.35 0.45
CA VAL A 89 1.11 1.59 0.97
C VAL A 89 0.77 1.12 2.38
N SER A 90 0.76 -0.19 2.58
CA SER A 90 0.30 -0.79 3.83
C SER A 90 1.41 -1.52 4.57
N VAL A 91 1.40 -1.46 5.90
CA VAL A 91 2.26 -2.29 6.76
C VAL A 91 1.56 -3.64 7.00
N PRO A 92 2.17 -4.79 6.65
CA PRO A 92 1.64 -6.11 7.00
C PRO A 92 1.46 -6.25 8.51
N THR A 93 0.22 -6.47 8.93
CA THR A 93 -0.18 -6.44 10.34
C THR A 93 -1.09 -7.63 10.65
N ARG A 94 -0.81 -8.32 11.75
CA ARG A 94 -1.69 -9.38 12.26
C ARG A 94 -2.67 -8.80 13.28
N TYR A 95 -3.87 -9.37 13.30
CA TYR A 95 -4.95 -9.02 14.22
C TYR A 95 -5.38 -7.54 14.11
N ILE A 96 -5.48 -7.02 12.87
CA ILE A 96 -6.09 -5.71 12.64
C ILE A 96 -7.54 -5.71 13.18
N HIS A 97 -8.01 -4.56 13.66
CA HIS A 97 -9.31 -4.38 14.33
C HIS A 97 -9.49 -5.18 15.64
N SER A 98 -8.43 -5.80 16.17
CA SER A 98 -8.44 -6.38 17.53
C SER A 98 -7.92 -5.36 18.56
N PRO A 99 -8.12 -5.58 19.88
CA PRO A 99 -7.58 -4.70 20.92
C PRO A 99 -6.05 -4.57 20.92
N ALA A 100 -5.36 -5.55 20.35
CA ALA A 100 -3.93 -5.53 20.12
C ALA A 100 -3.62 -6.07 18.72
N SER A 101 -2.72 -5.39 18.01
CA SER A 101 -2.21 -5.80 16.70
C SER A 101 -0.70 -6.08 16.79
N LEU A 102 -0.18 -6.81 15.82
CA LEU A 102 1.24 -7.18 15.78
C LEU A 102 1.83 -6.82 14.42
N VAL A 103 2.93 -6.07 14.47
CA VAL A 103 3.68 -5.62 13.30
C VAL A 103 5.15 -6.04 13.38
N SER A 104 5.81 -6.10 12.24
CA SER A 104 7.26 -6.25 12.15
C SER A 104 7.90 -4.88 12.07
N LEU A 105 8.83 -4.56 12.98
CA LEU A 105 9.59 -3.31 12.90
C LEU A 105 10.35 -3.19 11.58
N LYS A 106 10.84 -4.31 11.03
CA LYS A 106 11.52 -4.33 9.73
C LYS A 106 10.58 -3.96 8.57
N ASP A 107 9.32 -4.39 8.62
CA ASP A 107 8.36 -4.02 7.57
C ASP A 107 7.97 -2.55 7.72
N LEU A 108 7.75 -2.08 8.95
CA LEU A 108 7.48 -0.67 9.22
C LEU A 108 8.61 0.24 8.70
N GLU A 109 9.87 -0.10 8.98
CA GLU A 109 11.02 0.63 8.45
C GLU A 109 11.07 0.62 6.91
N ASN A 110 10.78 -0.51 6.28
CA ASN A 110 10.72 -0.61 4.82
C ASN A 110 9.54 0.15 4.22
N THR A 111 8.40 0.21 4.90
CA THR A 111 7.26 1.05 4.53
C THR A 111 7.66 2.52 4.53
N VAL A 112 8.34 3.00 5.59
CA VAL A 112 8.85 4.37 5.64
C VAL A 112 9.82 4.64 4.49
N LYS A 113 10.78 3.74 4.25
CA LYS A 113 11.73 3.86 3.14
C LYS A 113 11.01 3.95 1.79
N LEU A 114 10.04 3.08 1.54
CA LEU A 114 9.28 3.05 0.30
C LEU A 114 8.51 4.35 0.09
N THR A 115 7.79 4.81 1.12
CA THR A 115 7.02 6.06 1.05
C THR A 115 7.93 7.26 0.77
N VAL A 116 9.07 7.36 1.45
CA VAL A 116 10.06 8.44 1.22
C VAL A 116 10.64 8.36 -0.19
N ALA A 117 11.05 7.17 -0.64
CA ALA A 117 11.59 6.94 -1.97
C ALA A 117 10.59 7.34 -3.07
N ALA A 118 9.32 6.98 -2.91
CA ALA A 118 8.26 7.34 -3.84
C ALA A 118 8.03 8.87 -3.87
N ILE A 119 8.01 9.53 -2.71
CA ILE A 119 7.86 10.99 -2.64
C ILE A 119 9.04 11.70 -3.32
N GLN A 120 10.27 11.24 -3.13
CA GLN A 120 11.45 11.83 -3.77
C GLN A 120 11.42 11.68 -5.30
N LYS A 121 10.76 10.64 -5.82
CA LYS A 121 10.65 10.33 -7.24
C LYS A 121 9.32 10.80 -7.87
N ILE A 122 8.47 11.47 -7.10
CA ILE A 122 7.08 11.80 -7.50
C ILE A 122 7.02 12.68 -8.76
N SER A 123 8.01 13.54 -8.95
CA SER A 123 8.15 14.42 -10.13
C SER A 123 8.37 13.65 -11.43
N LYS A 124 8.84 12.39 -11.40
CA LYS A 124 8.93 11.55 -12.62
C LYS A 124 7.54 11.34 -13.27
N TYR A 125 6.48 11.38 -12.46
CA TYR A 125 5.12 11.02 -12.87
C TYR A 125 4.12 12.18 -12.79
N PHE A 126 4.33 13.05 -11.81
CA PHE A 126 3.46 14.16 -11.48
C PHE A 126 4.32 15.43 -11.38
N CYS A 127 4.54 16.08 -12.52
CA CYS A 127 5.04 17.45 -12.59
C CYS A 127 3.89 18.38 -12.95
N LYS A 128 3.95 19.60 -12.43
CA LYS A 128 3.31 20.73 -13.09
C LYS A 128 4.24 21.26 -14.18
#